data_AF-A0A1Q7GH60-F1
#
_entry.id   AF-A0A1Q7GH60-F1
#
_cell.length_a   1.000
_cell.length_b   1.000
_cell.length_c   1.000
_cell.angle_alpha   90.00
_cell.angle_beta   90.00
_cell.angle_gamma   90.00
#
_symmetry.space_group_name_H-M   'P 1'
#
loop_
_entity.id
_entity.type
_entity.pdbx_description
1 polymer ?
#
loop_
_entity_poly.entity_id
_entity_poly.type
_entity_poly.pdbx_seq_one_letter_code
_entity_poly.pdbx_strand_id
1 'polypeptide(L)' 'MERQSGRTATVTFGELPPDALLTADEVGEWLKVARRQVQRLEIPWIDLGRKTPRYQVKDILAWLQTRRRDGGRRRA' A
#
# COMPACT_ATOMS: atom_id res chain seq x y z
N MET A 1 -14.96 -23.27 7.88
CA MET A 1 -14.18 -22.37 7.01
C MET A 1 -14.04 -21.05 7.73
N GLU A 2 -13.03 -20.97 8.60
CA GLU A 2 -12.82 -19.85 9.50
C GLU A 2 -12.28 -18.67 8.68
N ARG A 3 -13.13 -17.66 8.47
CA ARG A 3 -12.69 -16.37 7.97
C ARG A 3 -11.90 -15.74 9.09
N GLN A 4 -10.57 -15.86 9.03
CA GLN A 4 -9.65 -15.12 9.89
C GLN A 4 -9.84 -13.62 9.62
N SER A 5 -10.86 -13.05 10.26
CA SER A 5 -11.01 -11.62 10.50
C SER A 5 -10.17 -11.29 11.74
N GLY A 6 -8.86 -11.55 11.63
CA GLY A 6 -7.90 -11.28 12.68
C GLY A 6 -7.53 -9.80 12.64
N ARG A 7 -8.13 -9.02 13.54
CA ARG A 7 -7.57 -7.82 14.18
C ARG A 7 -6.45 -7.16 13.36
N THR A 8 -6.80 -6.19 12.51
CA THR A 8 -5.84 -5.35 11.78
C THR A 8 -5.01 -4.57 12.79
N ALA A 9 -3.93 -5.20 13.25
CA ALA A 9 -2.86 -4.50 13.93
C ALA A 9 -2.49 -3.35 13.01
N THR A 10 -2.52 -2.13 13.53
CA THR A 10 -1.99 -0.97 12.83
C THR A 10 -0.48 -1.15 12.74
N VAL A 11 -0.03 -2.03 11.86
CA VAL A 11 1.39 -2.26 11.62
C VAL A 11 1.86 -1.09 10.79
N THR A 12 2.69 -0.26 11.38
CA THR A 12 3.28 0.88 10.69
C THR A 12 4.35 0.35 9.73
N PHE A 13 4.43 0.88 8.51
CA PHE A 13 5.40 0.43 7.48
C PHE A 13 6.87 0.41 7.96
N GLY A 14 7.20 1.14 9.02
CA GLY A 14 8.54 1.13 9.63
C GLY A 14 8.89 -0.13 10.42
N GLU A 15 7.89 -0.92 10.84
CA GLU A 15 8.10 -2.19 11.55
C GLU A 15 8.03 -3.42 10.64
N LEU A 16 7.47 -3.27 9.43
CA LEU A 16 7.41 -4.35 8.46
C LEU A 16 8.73 -4.47 7.68
N PRO A 17 9.15 -5.70 7.35
CA PRO A 17 10.27 -5.87 6.44
C PRO A 17 9.93 -5.25 5.08
N PRO A 18 10.92 -4.68 4.36
CA PRO A 18 10.70 -4.03 3.08
C PRO A 18 10.10 -4.96 2.01
N ASP A 19 10.29 -6.27 2.18
CA ASP A 19 9.76 -7.31 1.30
C ASP A 19 8.41 -7.89 1.76
N ALA A 20 7.80 -7.34 2.81
CA ALA A 20 6.45 -7.70 3.22
C ALA A 20 5.44 -7.33 2.13
N LEU A 21 4.47 -8.23 1.92
CA LEU A 21 3.37 -8.07 0.98
C LEU A 21 2.09 -7.66 1.70
N LEU A 22 1.52 -6.55 1.27
CA LEU A 22 0.28 -5.98 1.79
C LEU A 22 -0.84 -6.09 0.77
N THR A 23 -2.07 -6.18 1.27
CA THR A 23 -3.28 -6.10 0.47
C THR A 23 -3.68 -4.64 0.23
N ALA A 24 -4.55 -4.40 -0.76
CA ALA A 24 -5.10 -3.07 -1.00
C ALA A 24 -5.85 -2.47 0.21
N ASP A 25 -6.32 -3.31 1.13
CA ASP A 25 -7.02 -2.89 2.34
C ASP A 25 -6.04 -2.36 3.39
N GLU A 26 -5.01 -3.13 3.72
CA GLU A 26 -3.94 -2.75 4.63
C GLU A 26 -3.20 -1.48 4.17
N VAL A 27 -2.94 -1.38 2.86
CA VAL A 27 -2.37 -0.16 2.25
C VAL A 27 -3.30 1.04 2.44
N GLY A 28 -4.61 0.83 2.29
CA GLY A 28 -5.62 1.87 2.46
C GLY A 28 -5.72 2.34 3.91
N GLU A 29 -5.73 1.41 4.87
CA GLU A 29 -5.73 1.70 6.30
C GLU A 29 -4.49 2.51 6.71
N TRP A 30 -3.33 2.20 6.14
CA TRP A 30 -2.09 2.91 6.42
C TRP A 30 -2.02 4.29 5.79
N LEU A 31 -2.29 4.39 4.48
CA LEU A 31 -2.32 5.66 3.76
C LEU A 31 -3.49 6.55 4.18
N LYS A 32 -4.40 6.05 5.03
CA LYS A 32 -5.66 6.69 5.41
C LYS A 32 -6.53 7.06 4.20
N VAL A 33 -6.58 6.16 3.22
CA VAL A 33 -7.40 6.31 2.01
C VAL A 33 -8.26 5.07 1.78
N ALA A 34 -9.39 5.25 1.12
CA ALA A 34 -10.24 4.12 0.79
C ALA A 34 -9.54 3.14 -0.17
N ARG A 35 -9.82 1.83 -0.06
CA ARG A 35 -9.32 0.78 -0.97
C ARG A 35 -9.46 1.15 -2.47
N ARG A 36 -10.60 1.74 -2.85
CA ARG A 36 -10.87 2.22 -4.21
C ARG A 36 -9.86 3.28 -4.67
N GLN A 37 -9.36 4.10 -3.75
CA GLN A 37 -8.34 5.10 -4.05
C GLN A 37 -6.97 4.43 -4.19
N VAL A 38 -6.63 3.44 -3.36
CA VAL A 38 -5.38 2.67 -3.51
C VAL A 38 -5.24 2.11 -4.93
N GLN A 39 -6.32 1.52 -5.47
CA GLN A 39 -6.35 1.01 -6.84
C GLN A 39 -6.18 2.09 -7.93
N ARG A 40 -6.45 3.36 -7.60
CA ARG A 40 -6.29 4.51 -8.50
C ARG A 40 -4.96 5.24 -8.32
N LEU A 41 -4.18 4.92 -7.29
CA LEU A 41 -2.92 5.59 -6.99
C LEU A 41 -1.74 5.07 -7.85
N GLU A 42 -2.01 4.12 -8.74
CA GLU A 42 -1.03 3.53 -9.68
C GLU A 42 0.25 3.03 -8.95
N ILE A 43 0.08 2.58 -7.70
CA ILE A 43 1.16 2.01 -6.91
C ILE A 43 1.54 0.67 -7.56
N PRO A 44 2.84 0.38 -7.75
CA PRO A 44 3.28 -0.91 -8.27
C PRO A 44 2.73 -2.07 -7.41
N TRP A 45 2.19 -3.08 -8.07
CA TRP A 45 1.60 -4.24 -7.41
C TRP A 45 1.95 -5.52 -8.17
N ILE A 46 2.00 -6.61 -7.40
CA ILE A 46 2.27 -7.96 -7.89
C ILE A 46 0.93 -8.68 -8.05
N ASP A 47 0.70 -9.24 -9.23
CA ASP A 47 -0.44 -10.10 -9.51
C ASP A 47 -0.14 -11.51 -8.97
N LEU A 48 -0.75 -11.86 -7.84
CA LEU A 48 -0.72 -13.23 -7.29
C LEU A 48 -1.97 -14.03 -7.66
N GLY A 49 -2.67 -13.63 -8.72
CA GLY A 49 -3.90 -14.22 -9.22
C GLY A 49 -4.95 -13.17 -9.58
N ARG A 50 -5.92 -13.60 -10.41
CA ARG A 50 -6.91 -12.80 -11.17
C ARG A 50 -7.54 -11.57 -10.50
N LYS A 51 -7.57 -11.47 -9.17
CA LYS A 51 -8.15 -10.34 -8.41
C LYS A 51 -7.44 -10.01 -7.09
N THR A 52 -6.21 -10.47 -6.88
CA THR A 52 -5.52 -10.33 -5.59
C THR A 52 -4.26 -9.49 -5.72
N PRO A 53 -4.38 -8.17 -5.96
CA PRO A 53 -3.22 -7.30 -6.03
C PRO A 53 -2.53 -7.27 -4.66
N ARG A 54 -1.22 -7.53 -4.65
CA ARG A 54 -0.36 -7.35 -3.48
C ARG A 54 0.64 -6.24 -3.73
N TYR A 55 0.91 -5.48 -2.69
CA TYR A 55 1.81 -4.34 -2.72
C TYR A 55 2.98 -4.62 -1.80
N GLN A 56 4.19 -4.44 -2.30
CA GLN A 56 5.37 -4.60 -1.47
C GLN A 56 5.65 -3.30 -0.71
N VAL A 57 6.06 -3.42 0.56
CA VAL A 57 6.37 -2.25 1.41
C VAL A 57 7.40 -1.33 0.73
N LYS A 58 8.46 -1.89 0.16
CA LYS A 58 9.49 -1.13 -0.58
C LYS A 58 8.92 -0.31 -1.74
N ASP A 59 7.97 -0.86 -2.50
CA ASP A 59 7.40 -0.20 -3.67
C ASP A 59 6.51 0.95 -3.27
N ILE A 60 5.73 0.78 -2.20
CA ILE A 60 4.91 1.84 -1.62
C ILE A 60 5.80 2.98 -1.10
N LEU A 61 6.89 2.66 -0.40
CA LEU A 61 7.84 3.66 0.09
C LEU A 61 8.54 4.40 -1.07
N ALA A 62 8.96 3.68 -2.11
CA ALA A 62 9.53 4.28 -3.31
C ALA A 62 8.53 5.21 -4.02
N TRP A 63 7.27 4.77 -4.15
CA TRP A 63 6.19 5.56 -4.72
C TRP A 63 5.92 6.84 -3.92
N LEU A 64 5.89 6.77 -2.58
CA LEU A 64 5.74 7.94 -1.72
C LEU A 64 6.90 8.93 -1.89
N GLN A 65 8.13 8.43 -2.00
CA GLN A 65 9.31 9.28 -2.23
C GLN A 65 9.24 10.01 -3.57
N THR A 66 8.83 9.32 -4.64
CA THR A 66 8.60 9.93 -5.95
C THR A 66 7.52 11.01 -5.86
N ARG A 67 6.38 10.69 -5.25
CA ARG A 67 5.25 11.64 -5.13
C ARG A 67 5.57 12.86 -4.27
N ARG A 68 6.44 12.71 -3.26
CA ARG A 68 6.97 13.84 -2.48
C ARG A 68 7.79 14.80 -3.34
N ARG A 69 8.56 14.28 -4.30
CA ARG A 69 9.34 15.11 -5.25
C ARG A 69 8.42 15.82 -6.24
N ASP A 70 7.40 15.13 -6.77
CA ASP A 70 6.45 15.72 -7.72
C ASP A 70 5.49 16.74 -7.09
N GLY A 71 5.06 16.50 -5.86
CA GLY A 71 4.20 17.41 -5.09
C GLY A 71 4.88 18.74 -4.74
N GLY A 72 6.21 18.73 -4.58
CA GLY A 72 7.02 19.94 -4.41
C GLY A 72 7.15 20.77 -5.69
N ARG A 73 7.08 20.13 -6.87
CA ARG A 73 7.25 20.79 -8.17
C ARG A 73 6.01 21.52 -8.66
N ARG A 74 4.81 21.19 -8.14
CA ARG A 74 3.56 21.91 -8.45
C ARG A 74 3.30 23.16 -7.59
N ARG A 75 4.22 23.53 -6.69
CA ARG A 75 4.10 24.69 -5.80
C ARG A 75 5.25 25.70 -5.94
N ALA A 76 5.99 25.66 -7.05
CA ALA A 76 6.99 26.67 -7.40
C ALA A 76 6.54 27.44 -8.64
#